data_AF-A0A822B6D8-F1
#
_entry.id   AF-A0A822B6D8-F1
#
_cell.length_a   1.000
_cell.length_b   1.000
_cell.length_c   1.000
_cell.angle_alpha   90.00
_cell.angle_beta   90.00
_cell.angle_gamma   90.00
#
_symmetry.space_group_name_H-M   'P 1'
#
loop_
_entity.id
_entity.type
_entity.pdbx_description
1 polymer ?
#
loop_
_entity_poly.entity_id
_entity_poly.type
_entity_poly.pdbx_seq_one_letter_code
_entity_poly.pdbx_strand_id
1 'polypeptide(L)'
;ATMNMHVAVRSSATAEDLPDNSFAGQQDTYLHVTKENLIEKVKECWASLFTARAISYRKKSNIDHKIVKLAVVIQQMIFSEVSGVAFTANPITGLRNEVVIDSTYGLGEALVSGLVTPDHYEILIDRNENVEIRLKKIGEKSIRIIGKSDGGTETLETIDNDKKVEALSDEYIIELAKLAKRVEKSYNNQPLDLEWGFTNG
;
A
#
# COMPACT_ATOMS: atom_id res chain seq x y z
N ALA A 1 12.36 26.25 9.93
CA ALA A 1 11.20 25.82 10.71
C ALA A 1 11.28 24.31 10.86
N THR A 2 11.23 23.77 12.08
CA THR A 2 11.06 22.33 12.28
C THR A 2 9.75 21.93 11.61
N MET A 3 9.82 21.23 10.47
CA MET A 3 8.65 20.59 9.87
C MET A 3 8.01 19.73 10.98
N ASN A 4 6.74 19.95 11.27
CA ASN A 4 5.97 19.00 12.05
C ASN A 4 5.96 17.69 11.26
N MET A 5 6.82 16.76 11.67
CA MET A 5 7.01 15.49 10.99
C MET A 5 5.86 14.57 11.38
N HIS A 6 5.01 14.25 10.41
CA HIS A 6 3.95 13.26 10.57
C HIS A 6 4.49 11.86 10.29
N VAL A 7 3.94 10.85 10.97
CA VAL A 7 4.33 9.45 10.83
C VAL A 7 3.14 8.55 10.52
N ALA A 8 3.39 7.43 9.84
CA ALA A 8 2.50 6.29 9.80
C ALA A 8 2.85 5.36 10.97
N VAL A 9 1.81 4.87 11.66
CA VAL A 9 1.91 3.86 12.70
C VAL A 9 1.24 2.60 12.16
N ARG A 10 2.05 1.59 11.83
CA ARG A 10 1.61 0.34 11.21
C ARG A 10 1.81 -0.84 12.14
N SER A 11 0.80 -1.68 12.24
CA SER A 11 0.87 -2.97 12.90
C SER A 11 1.71 -3.96 12.09
N SER A 12 2.57 -4.73 12.75
CA SER A 12 3.31 -5.85 12.13
C SER A 12 3.33 -7.03 13.10
N ALA A 13 2.40 -7.97 12.88
CA ALA A 13 2.26 -9.13 13.75
C ALA A 13 3.13 -10.31 13.30
N THR A 14 3.71 -11.02 14.27
CA THR A 14 4.57 -12.19 13.99
C THR A 14 3.84 -13.37 13.35
N ALA A 15 2.50 -13.32 13.29
CA ALA A 15 1.67 -14.36 12.71
C ALA A 15 1.23 -14.04 11.27
N GLU A 16 1.56 -12.85 10.74
CA GLU A 16 1.25 -12.43 9.36
C GLU A 16 1.89 -13.32 8.29
N ASP A 17 3.02 -13.94 8.62
CA ASP A 17 3.84 -14.76 7.70
C ASP A 17 3.66 -16.28 7.90
N LEU A 18 2.60 -16.73 8.58
CA LEU A 18 2.34 -18.16 8.69
C LEU A 18 1.95 -18.73 7.30
N PRO A 19 2.52 -19.87 6.87
CA PRO A 19 2.36 -20.39 5.49
C PRO A 19 0.91 -20.54 5.01
N ASP A 20 -0.03 -20.73 5.95
CA ASP A 20 -1.45 -20.95 5.68
C ASP A 20 -2.36 -19.82 6.22
N ASN A 21 -1.81 -18.76 6.83
CA ASN A 21 -2.60 -17.69 7.45
C ASN A 21 -2.00 -16.31 7.18
N SER A 22 -2.62 -15.57 6.26
CA SER A 22 -2.38 -14.14 6.10
C SER A 22 -3.28 -13.36 7.05
N PHE A 23 -2.69 -12.63 8.00
CA PHE A 23 -3.38 -11.63 8.82
C PHE A 23 -3.51 -10.28 8.11
N ALA A 24 -3.25 -10.22 6.79
CA ALA A 24 -3.38 -8.99 6.02
C ALA A 24 -4.78 -8.39 6.21
N GLY A 25 -4.82 -7.08 6.46
CA GLY A 25 -6.05 -6.31 6.65
C GLY A 25 -6.85 -6.66 7.91
N GLN A 26 -6.25 -7.32 8.92
CA GLN A 26 -6.92 -7.63 10.19
C GLN A 26 -6.59 -6.65 11.33
N GLN A 27 -5.61 -5.79 11.15
CA GLN A 27 -5.07 -4.91 12.18
C GLN A 27 -5.02 -3.47 11.69
N ASP A 28 -5.05 -2.54 12.64
CA ASP A 28 -5.23 -1.13 12.33
C ASP A 28 -3.89 -0.47 11.94
N THR A 29 -3.95 0.35 10.90
CA THR A 29 -2.90 1.29 10.52
C THR A 29 -3.42 2.70 10.69
N TYR A 30 -2.58 3.60 11.19
CA TYR A 30 -2.90 5.02 11.34
C TYR A 30 -1.94 5.86 10.53
N LEU A 31 -2.47 6.67 9.61
CA LEU A 31 -1.69 7.58 8.79
C LEU A 31 -1.70 9.00 9.35
N HIS A 32 -0.66 9.76 9.01
CA HIS A 32 -0.56 11.18 9.32
C HIS A 32 -0.64 11.52 10.83
N VAL A 33 -0.06 10.65 11.65
CA VAL A 33 0.00 10.74 13.11
C VAL A 33 0.99 11.84 13.52
N THR A 34 0.59 12.70 14.45
CA THR A 34 1.44 13.77 15.00
C THR A 34 2.26 13.24 16.17
N LYS A 35 3.22 14.05 16.63
CA LYS A 35 4.01 13.68 17.81
C LYS A 35 3.15 13.55 19.07
N GLU A 36 2.12 14.39 19.18
CA GLU A 36 1.24 14.49 20.36
C GLU A 36 0.36 13.24 20.52
N ASN A 37 -0.10 12.66 19.41
CA ASN A 37 -0.98 11.48 19.43
C ASN A 37 -0.23 10.15 19.14
N LEU A 38 1.07 10.18 18.87
CA LEU A 38 1.87 8.98 18.53
C LEU A 38 1.72 7.85 19.55
N ILE A 39 1.90 8.15 20.84
CA ILE A 39 1.85 7.13 21.90
C ILE A 39 0.45 6.52 22.03
N GLU A 40 -0.59 7.32 21.79
CA GLU A 40 -1.97 6.83 21.76
C GLU A 40 -2.18 5.88 20.58
N LYS A 41 -1.74 6.25 19.36
CA LYS A 41 -1.87 5.39 18.18
C LYS A 41 -1.07 4.10 18.26
N VAL A 42 0.09 4.10 18.92
CA VAL A 42 0.83 2.86 19.21
C VAL A 42 0.01 1.93 20.12
N LYS A 43 -0.64 2.47 21.17
CA LYS A 43 -1.50 1.68 22.05
C LYS A 43 -2.74 1.15 21.34
N GLU A 44 -3.34 1.96 20.47
CA GLU A 44 -4.46 1.53 19.63
C GLU A 44 -4.05 0.40 18.68
N CYS A 45 -2.85 0.46 18.05
CA CYS A 45 -2.33 -0.65 17.25
C CYS A 45 -2.24 -1.94 18.08
N TRP A 46 -1.71 -1.89 19.31
CA TRP A 46 -1.68 -3.07 20.19
C TRP A 46 -3.07 -3.56 20.57
N ALA A 47 -4.02 -2.65 20.80
CA ALA A 47 -5.41 -2.98 21.09
C ALA A 47 -6.11 -3.62 19.88
N SER A 48 -5.72 -3.29 18.65
CA SER A 48 -6.32 -3.83 17.42
C SER A 48 -6.21 -5.37 17.32
N LEU A 49 -5.18 -5.95 17.97
CA LEU A 49 -5.08 -7.41 18.14
C LEU A 49 -6.31 -8.01 18.83
N PHE A 50 -7.02 -7.28 19.68
CA PHE A 50 -8.12 -7.78 20.51
C PHE A 50 -9.50 -7.39 20.01
N THR A 51 -9.60 -6.93 18.75
CA THR A 51 -10.90 -6.71 18.10
C THR A 51 -11.68 -8.02 17.93
N ALA A 52 -13.01 -7.94 17.87
CA ALA A 52 -13.86 -9.10 17.65
C ALA A 52 -13.49 -9.85 16.35
N ARG A 53 -13.11 -9.10 15.30
CA ARG A 53 -12.64 -9.65 14.03
C ARG A 53 -11.34 -10.43 14.19
N ALA A 54 -10.31 -9.84 14.81
CA ALA A 54 -9.01 -10.49 15.02
C ALA A 54 -9.11 -11.72 15.94
N ILE A 55 -9.94 -11.67 17.00
CA ILE A 55 -10.21 -12.82 17.87
C ILE A 55 -10.90 -13.95 17.11
N SER A 56 -11.94 -13.63 16.34
CA SER A 56 -12.71 -14.61 15.56
C SER A 56 -11.83 -15.30 14.50
N TYR A 57 -11.00 -14.53 13.79
CA TYR A 57 -10.04 -15.06 12.82
C TYR A 57 -9.08 -16.06 13.48
N ARG A 58 -8.41 -15.65 14.58
CA ARG A 58 -7.50 -16.57 15.29
C ARG A 58 -8.17 -17.84 15.78
N LYS A 59 -9.39 -17.74 16.29
CA LYS A 59 -10.15 -18.91 16.74
C LYS A 59 -10.45 -19.86 15.58
N LYS A 60 -10.81 -19.33 14.40
CA LYS A 60 -11.03 -20.14 13.19
C LYS A 60 -9.74 -20.78 12.67
N SER A 61 -8.63 -20.05 12.72
CA SER A 61 -7.29 -20.53 12.31
C SER A 61 -6.58 -21.37 13.38
N ASN A 62 -7.23 -21.66 14.51
CA ASN A 62 -6.67 -22.43 15.63
C ASN A 62 -5.34 -21.87 16.18
N ILE A 63 -5.21 -20.54 16.23
CA ILE A 63 -4.04 -19.82 16.74
C ILE A 63 -4.29 -19.39 18.18
N ASP A 64 -3.41 -19.77 19.11
CA ASP A 64 -3.50 -19.36 20.52
C ASP A 64 -3.32 -17.83 20.64
N HIS A 65 -4.18 -17.20 21.44
CA HIS A 65 -4.10 -15.77 21.75
C HIS A 65 -2.79 -15.38 22.44
N LYS A 66 -2.18 -16.28 23.22
CA LYS A 66 -0.97 -15.99 24.01
C LYS A 66 0.32 -15.93 23.20
N ILE A 67 0.33 -16.48 21.99
CA ILE A 67 1.55 -16.58 21.17
C ILE A 67 1.70 -15.43 20.17
N VAL A 68 0.63 -14.68 19.90
CA VAL A 68 0.66 -13.58 18.94
C VAL A 68 1.32 -12.36 19.55
N LYS A 69 2.44 -11.92 18.94
CA LYS A 69 3.13 -10.69 19.31
C LYS A 69 2.94 -9.66 18.20
N LEU A 70 2.83 -8.39 18.60
CA LEU A 70 2.74 -7.27 17.67
C LEU A 70 3.93 -6.33 17.83
N ALA A 71 4.68 -6.14 16.75
CA ALA A 71 5.57 -5.00 16.61
C ALA A 71 4.79 -3.83 15.98
N VAL A 72 5.19 -2.61 16.29
CA VAL A 72 4.63 -1.40 15.68
C VAL A 72 5.73 -0.71 14.91
N VAL A 73 5.51 -0.52 13.61
CA VAL A 73 6.42 0.20 12.72
C VAL A 73 6.00 1.66 12.71
N ILE A 74 6.95 2.55 13.05
CA ILE A 74 6.77 4.00 12.96
C ILE A 74 7.59 4.48 11.77
N GLN A 75 6.92 4.94 10.72
CA GLN A 75 7.56 5.36 9.48
C GLN A 75 7.22 6.82 9.19
N GLN A 76 8.18 7.61 8.73
CA GLN A 76 7.91 8.97 8.25
C GLN A 76 6.87 8.96 7.12
N MET A 77 5.89 9.86 7.18
CA MET A 77 4.90 10.01 6.11
C MET A 77 5.51 10.61 4.86
N ILE A 78 5.07 10.11 3.72
CA ILE A 78 5.26 10.73 2.41
C ILE A 78 3.90 11.33 2.02
N PHE A 79 3.91 12.60 1.61
CA PHE A 79 2.73 13.28 1.07
C PHE A 79 2.57 12.92 -0.41
N SER A 80 2.15 11.69 -0.65
CA SER A 80 2.03 11.16 -2.01
C SER A 80 0.98 11.92 -2.81
N GLU A 81 1.37 12.42 -3.98
CA GLU A 81 0.45 12.96 -4.99
C GLU A 81 -0.28 11.82 -5.68
N VAL A 82 0.44 10.72 -5.89
CA VAL A 82 -0.02 9.46 -6.45
C VAL A 82 0.55 8.32 -5.61
N SER A 83 -0.23 7.28 -5.39
CA SER A 83 0.22 6.09 -4.69
C SER A 83 -0.43 4.85 -5.26
N GLY A 84 0.08 3.69 -4.88
CA GLY A 84 -0.51 2.46 -5.34
C GLY A 84 0.19 1.21 -4.88
N VAL A 85 -0.11 0.12 -5.60
CA VAL A 85 0.52 -1.18 -5.42
C VAL A 85 1.18 -1.62 -6.72
N ALA A 86 2.22 -2.44 -6.61
CA ALA A 86 2.90 -3.06 -7.73
C ALA A 86 3.18 -4.54 -7.42
N PHE A 87 2.73 -5.41 -8.31
CA PHE A 87 3.04 -6.84 -8.27
C PHE A 87 4.14 -7.15 -9.28
N THR A 88 5.23 -7.80 -8.85
CA THR A 88 6.38 -8.10 -9.74
C THR A 88 6.15 -9.32 -10.65
N ALA A 89 5.02 -10.00 -10.47
CA ALA A 89 4.46 -11.01 -11.34
C ALA A 89 2.94 -10.78 -11.45
N ASN A 90 2.34 -11.03 -12.61
CA ASN A 90 0.91 -10.84 -12.79
C ASN A 90 0.14 -11.86 -11.93
N PRO A 91 -0.69 -11.41 -10.96
CA PRO A 91 -1.39 -12.30 -10.03
C PRO A 91 -2.54 -13.09 -10.67
N ILE A 92 -3.01 -12.68 -11.85
CA ILE A 92 -4.09 -13.32 -12.62
C ILE A 92 -3.51 -14.39 -13.54
N THR A 93 -2.48 -14.06 -14.32
CA THR A 93 -1.90 -14.96 -15.32
C THR A 93 -0.76 -15.83 -14.76
N GLY A 94 -0.14 -15.41 -13.65
CA GLY A 94 1.05 -16.02 -13.06
C GLY A 94 2.36 -15.71 -13.80
N LEU A 95 2.33 -14.83 -14.81
CA LEU A 95 3.52 -14.47 -15.60
C LEU A 95 4.49 -13.60 -14.78
N ARG A 96 5.70 -14.12 -14.56
CA ARG A 96 6.76 -13.47 -13.75
C ARG A 96 7.53 -12.36 -14.46
N ASN A 97 7.37 -12.27 -15.78
CA ASN A 97 7.94 -11.22 -16.61
C ASN A 97 6.94 -10.08 -16.86
N GLU A 98 5.81 -10.08 -16.15
CA GLU A 98 4.76 -9.10 -16.27
C GLU A 98 4.56 -8.43 -14.91
N VAL A 99 4.82 -7.13 -14.84
CA VAL A 99 4.58 -6.29 -13.67
C VAL A 99 3.21 -5.68 -13.80
N VAL A 100 2.41 -5.76 -12.73
CA VAL A 100 1.10 -5.12 -12.64
C VAL A 100 1.21 -3.94 -11.69
N ILE A 101 0.75 -2.76 -12.12
CA ILE A 101 0.75 -1.54 -11.31
C ILE A 101 -0.67 -1.02 -11.24
N ASP A 102 -1.17 -0.85 -10.02
CA ASP A 102 -2.38 -0.09 -9.76
C ASP A 102 -2.03 1.25 -9.13
N SER A 103 -2.67 2.34 -9.56
CA SER A 103 -2.38 3.69 -9.06
C SER A 103 -3.64 4.54 -8.83
N THR A 104 -3.60 5.40 -7.82
CA THR A 104 -4.64 6.37 -7.50
C THR A 104 -4.04 7.66 -6.96
N TYR A 105 -4.84 8.73 -6.89
CA TYR A 105 -4.42 10.00 -6.32
C TYR A 105 -4.42 9.99 -4.78
N GLY A 106 -3.50 10.74 -4.20
CA GLY A 106 -3.35 10.89 -2.75
C GLY A 106 -2.68 9.69 -2.08
N LEU A 107 -3.01 9.46 -0.82
CA LEU A 107 -2.49 8.35 0.00
C LEU A 107 -3.11 7.01 -0.42
N GLY A 108 -2.31 5.93 -0.31
CA GLY A 108 -2.67 4.61 -0.82
C GLY A 108 -3.81 3.91 -0.08
N GLU A 109 -4.23 4.46 1.06
CA GLU A 109 -5.30 3.94 1.90
C GLU A 109 -6.62 3.76 1.14
N ALA A 110 -6.93 4.65 0.19
CA ALA A 110 -8.15 4.54 -0.62
C ALA A 110 -8.15 3.27 -1.49
N LEU A 111 -6.99 2.93 -2.05
CA LEU A 111 -6.81 1.76 -2.90
C LEU A 111 -6.83 0.48 -2.07
N VAL A 112 -6.02 0.42 -1.00
CA VAL A 112 -5.90 -0.79 -0.15
C VAL A 112 -7.22 -1.11 0.57
N SER A 113 -8.04 -0.09 0.84
CA SER A 113 -9.39 -0.26 1.42
C SER A 113 -10.48 -0.58 0.39
N GLY A 114 -10.15 -0.65 -0.90
CA GLY A 114 -11.10 -0.93 -1.98
C GLY A 114 -12.16 0.16 -2.19
N LEU A 115 -11.85 1.40 -1.80
CA LEU A 115 -12.78 2.53 -1.89
C LEU A 115 -12.77 3.22 -3.26
N VAL A 116 -11.81 2.87 -4.12
CA VAL A 116 -11.60 3.51 -5.41
C VAL A 116 -11.25 2.47 -6.48
N THR A 117 -11.67 2.73 -7.72
CA THR A 117 -11.18 2.01 -8.90
C THR A 117 -9.90 2.71 -9.40
N PRO A 118 -8.72 2.08 -9.26
CA PRO A 118 -7.45 2.68 -9.66
C PRO A 118 -7.24 2.62 -11.17
N ASP A 119 -6.24 3.37 -11.66
CA ASP A 119 -5.64 3.06 -12.95
C ASP A 119 -4.87 1.75 -12.85
N HIS A 120 -4.97 0.93 -13.89
CA HIS A 120 -4.38 -0.39 -13.95
C HIS A 120 -3.48 -0.52 -15.17
N TYR A 121 -2.26 -0.95 -14.95
CA TYR A 121 -1.24 -1.09 -15.98
C TYR A 121 -0.61 -2.48 -15.94
N GLU A 122 -0.46 -3.10 -17.11
CA GLU A 122 0.28 -4.35 -17.29
C GLU A 122 1.53 -4.08 -18.11
N ILE A 123 2.71 -4.39 -17.56
CA ILE A 123 4.00 -4.05 -18.14
C ILE A 123 4.81 -5.33 -18.34
N LEU A 124 5.12 -5.64 -19.59
CA LEU A 124 6.00 -6.75 -19.94
C LEU A 124 7.46 -6.27 -19.86
N ILE A 125 8.29 -7.03 -19.14
CA ILE A 125 9.75 -6.85 -19.11
C ILE A 125 10.40 -8.13 -19.61
N ASP A 126 10.98 -8.09 -20.81
CA ASP A 126 11.61 -9.26 -21.41
C ASP A 126 12.99 -9.59 -20.80
N ARG A 127 13.61 -10.67 -21.26
CA ARG A 127 14.92 -11.13 -20.78
C ARG A 127 16.07 -10.17 -21.11
N ASN A 128 15.88 -9.28 -22.06
CA ASN A 128 16.84 -8.25 -22.45
C ASN A 128 16.54 -6.90 -21.76
N GLU A 129 15.65 -6.91 -20.76
CA GLU A 129 15.19 -5.72 -20.03
C GLU A 129 14.45 -4.68 -20.91
N ASN A 130 13.93 -5.09 -22.08
CA ASN A 130 13.02 -4.26 -22.84
C ASN A 130 11.69 -4.18 -22.12
N VAL A 131 11.14 -2.97 -22.05
CA VAL A 131 9.88 -2.69 -21.34
C VAL A 131 8.80 -2.32 -22.34
N GLU A 132 7.63 -2.93 -22.20
CA GLU A 132 6.46 -2.66 -23.02
C GLU A 132 5.21 -2.57 -22.14
N ILE A 133 4.49 -1.46 -22.21
CA ILE A 133 3.18 -1.32 -21.57
C ILE A 133 2.16 -2.04 -22.46
N ARG A 134 1.63 -3.17 -21.99
CA ARG A 134 0.69 -4.03 -22.73
C ARG A 134 -0.75 -3.59 -22.59
N LEU A 135 -1.10 -3.10 -21.40
CA LEU A 135 -2.44 -2.66 -21.09
C LEU A 135 -2.37 -1.38 -20.26
N LYS A 136 -3.27 -0.45 -20.58
CA LYS A 136 -3.66 0.64 -19.70
C LYS A 136 -5.17 0.68 -19.58
N LYS A 137 -5.67 0.64 -18.35
CA LYS A 137 -7.08 0.82 -18.04
C LYS A 137 -7.21 1.94 -17.02
N ILE A 138 -7.86 3.03 -17.43
CA ILE A 138 -8.02 4.21 -16.59
C ILE A 138 -9.23 4.01 -15.69
N GLY A 139 -8.99 4.04 -14.38
CA GLY A 139 -10.01 3.95 -13.35
C GLY A 139 -10.67 5.30 -13.09
N GLU A 140 -11.84 5.27 -12.45
CA GLU A 140 -12.60 6.48 -12.12
C GLU A 140 -11.88 7.40 -11.14
N LYS A 141 -11.05 6.82 -10.25
CA LYS A 141 -10.29 7.56 -9.22
C LYS A 141 -11.17 8.61 -8.49
N SER A 142 -12.41 8.25 -8.15
CA SER A 142 -13.47 9.18 -7.77
C SER A 142 -13.21 9.95 -6.48
N ILE A 143 -12.42 9.37 -5.58
CA ILE A 143 -11.99 9.96 -4.31
C ILE A 143 -10.47 9.88 -4.17
N ARG A 144 -9.93 10.73 -3.31
CA ARG A 144 -8.55 10.69 -2.83
C ARG A 144 -8.51 10.92 -1.33
N ILE A 145 -7.55 10.27 -0.67
CA ILE A 145 -7.30 10.47 0.76
C ILE A 145 -6.05 11.34 0.93
N ILE A 146 -6.13 12.37 1.77
CA ILE A 146 -5.01 13.27 2.07
C ILE A 146 -4.77 13.37 3.58
N GLY A 147 -3.57 13.78 3.98
CA GLY A 147 -3.25 14.05 5.38
C GLY A 147 -3.79 15.41 5.84
N LYS A 148 -4.44 15.45 7.00
CA LYS A 148 -4.92 16.69 7.62
C LYS A 148 -3.80 17.39 8.38
N SER A 149 -3.76 18.72 8.32
CA SER A 149 -2.74 19.52 9.03
C SER A 149 -2.73 19.33 10.55
N ASP A 150 -3.87 18.98 11.15
CA ASP A 150 -4.04 18.71 12.59
C ASP A 150 -3.86 17.23 12.97
N GLY A 151 -3.51 16.38 12.00
CA GLY A 151 -3.29 14.94 12.18
C GLY A 151 -4.45 14.06 11.70
N GLY A 152 -4.12 12.84 11.28
CA GLY A 152 -5.07 11.92 10.63
C GLY A 152 -5.32 12.26 9.17
N THR A 153 -6.29 11.60 8.56
CA THR A 153 -6.60 11.72 7.13
C THR A 153 -8.01 12.28 6.88
N GLU A 154 -8.22 12.80 5.68
CA GLU A 154 -9.53 13.18 5.15
C GLU A 154 -9.73 12.65 3.73
N THR A 155 -10.98 12.30 3.43
CA THR A 155 -11.40 11.86 2.09
C THR A 155 -11.99 13.03 1.35
N LEU A 156 -11.47 13.31 0.15
CA LEU A 156 -11.98 14.34 -0.75
C LEU A 156 -12.41 13.70 -2.07
N GLU A 157 -13.40 14.32 -2.73
CA GLU A 157 -13.68 13.99 -4.12
C GLU A 157 -12.50 14.43 -5.00
N THR A 158 -12.17 13.58 -5.98
CA THR A 158 -11.20 13.94 -7.01
C THR A 158 -11.83 14.96 -7.95
N ILE A 159 -11.04 15.92 -8.42
CA ILE A 159 -11.51 16.95 -9.35
C ILE A 159 -11.88 16.28 -10.68
N ASP A 160 -13.01 16.67 -11.28
CA ASP A 160 -13.56 15.98 -12.47
C ASP A 160 -12.59 15.87 -13.65
N ASN A 161 -11.73 16.88 -13.83
CA ASN A 161 -10.70 16.86 -14.87
C ASN A 161 -9.65 15.77 -14.63
N ASP A 162 -9.38 15.39 -13.37
CA ASP A 162 -8.35 14.43 -13.01
C ASP A 162 -8.87 12.98 -13.04
N LYS A 163 -10.19 12.77 -12.87
CA LYS A 163 -10.83 11.44 -12.83
C LYS A 163 -10.53 10.58 -14.07
N LYS A 164 -10.39 11.22 -15.24
CA LYS A 164 -10.14 10.54 -16.53
C LYS A 164 -8.71 10.65 -17.04
N VAL A 165 -7.83 11.28 -16.27
CA VAL A 165 -6.41 11.40 -16.59
C VAL A 165 -5.66 10.25 -15.93
N GLU A 166 -4.61 9.76 -16.60
CA GLU A 166 -3.71 8.77 -16.02
C GLU A 166 -3.02 9.37 -14.79
N ALA A 167 -3.02 8.67 -13.66
CA ALA A 167 -2.36 9.16 -12.46
C ALA A 167 -0.83 9.20 -12.61
N LEU A 168 -0.26 8.29 -13.40
CA LEU A 168 1.16 8.29 -13.76
C LEU A 168 1.35 8.44 -15.27
N SER A 169 2.44 9.11 -15.67
CA SER A 169 2.91 9.12 -17.06
C SER A 169 3.58 7.79 -17.42
N ASP A 170 3.66 7.49 -18.72
CA ASP A 170 4.36 6.31 -19.25
C ASP A 170 5.80 6.21 -18.75
N GLU A 171 6.49 7.35 -18.64
CA GLU A 171 7.84 7.45 -18.10
C GLU A 171 7.90 6.88 -16.67
N TYR A 172 7.05 7.37 -15.76
CA TYR A 172 7.04 6.92 -14.38
C TYR A 172 6.48 5.50 -14.22
N ILE A 173 5.55 5.07 -15.08
CA ILE A 173 5.09 3.67 -15.11
C ILE A 173 6.28 2.73 -15.41
N ILE A 174 7.09 3.07 -16.43
CA ILE A 174 8.27 2.29 -16.82
C ILE A 174 9.34 2.31 -15.72
N GLU A 175 9.60 3.47 -15.12
CA GLU A 175 10.57 3.59 -14.03
C GLU A 175 10.17 2.77 -12.81
N LEU A 176 8.90 2.84 -12.40
CA LEU A 176 8.36 2.09 -11.29
C LEU A 176 8.41 0.58 -11.55
N ALA A 177 8.07 0.14 -12.78
CA ALA A 177 8.15 -1.28 -13.14
C ALA A 177 9.61 -1.80 -13.05
N LYS A 178 10.58 -1.02 -13.54
CA LYS A 178 12.01 -1.35 -13.40
C LYS A 178 12.46 -1.36 -11.94
N LEU A 179 12.02 -0.39 -11.13
CA LEU A 179 12.31 -0.35 -9.71
C LEU A 179 11.76 -1.58 -8.99
N ALA A 180 10.51 -1.97 -9.26
CA ALA A 180 9.88 -3.15 -8.69
C ALA A 180 10.68 -4.44 -9.00
N LYS A 181 11.14 -4.63 -10.23
CA LYS A 181 12.03 -5.77 -10.59
C LYS A 181 13.40 -5.72 -9.92
N ARG A 182 13.97 -4.53 -9.69
CA ARG A 182 15.21 -4.40 -8.91
C ARG A 182 15.01 -4.82 -7.46
N VAL A 183 13.89 -4.44 -6.85
CA VAL A 183 13.52 -4.89 -5.50
C VAL A 183 13.35 -6.41 -5.50
N GLU A 184 12.57 -6.98 -6.40
CA GLU A 184 12.39 -8.44 -6.53
C GLU A 184 13.72 -9.21 -6.58
N LYS A 185 14.69 -8.71 -7.36
CA LYS A 185 16.03 -9.29 -7.47
C LYS A 185 16.76 -9.33 -6.13
N SER A 186 16.57 -8.31 -5.28
CA SER A 186 17.14 -8.29 -3.92
C SER A 186 16.49 -9.27 -2.96
N TYR A 187 15.27 -9.74 -3.26
CA TYR A 187 14.54 -10.78 -2.54
C TYR A 187 14.62 -12.15 -3.25
N ASN A 188 15.79 -12.47 -3.83
CA ASN A 188 16.08 -13.75 -4.51
C ASN A 188 15.13 -14.08 -5.67
N ASN A 189 14.61 -13.07 -6.37
CA ASN A 189 13.68 -13.21 -7.49
C ASN A 189 12.35 -13.89 -7.09
N GLN A 190 11.92 -13.72 -5.83
CA GLN A 190 10.58 -14.11 -5.40
C GLN A 190 9.58 -13.02 -5.78
N PRO A 191 8.37 -13.36 -6.27
CA PRO A 191 7.35 -12.37 -6.59
C PRO A 191 6.98 -11.58 -5.34
N LEU A 192 6.85 -10.25 -5.49
CA LEU A 192 6.54 -9.33 -4.42
C LEU A 192 5.25 -8.58 -4.71
N ASP A 193 4.53 -8.28 -3.64
CA ASP A 193 3.49 -7.26 -3.56
C ASP A 193 4.10 -6.04 -2.88
N LEU A 194 4.11 -4.90 -3.56
CA LEU A 194 4.81 -3.68 -3.15
C LEU A 194 3.83 -2.52 -3.04
N GLU A 195 3.73 -1.89 -1.87
CA GLU A 195 3.13 -0.56 -1.74
C GLU A 195 4.14 0.52 -2.14
N TRP A 196 3.68 1.56 -2.84
CA TRP A 196 4.52 2.67 -3.27
C TRP A 196 3.78 4.01 -3.19
N GLY A 197 4.57 5.10 -3.13
CA GLY A 197 4.09 6.47 -3.17
C GLY A 197 5.02 7.34 -4.02
N PHE A 198 4.43 8.30 -4.72
CA PHE A 198 5.10 9.21 -5.65
C PHE A 198 4.86 10.66 -5.22
N THR A 199 5.93 11.44 -5.16
CA THR A 199 5.90 12.86 -4.79
C THR A 199 7.04 13.60 -5.49
N ASN A 200 6.76 14.74 -6.12
CA ASN A 200 7.74 15.66 -6.69
C ASN A 200 8.59 15.15 -7.89
N GLY A 201 8.17 14.10 -8.60
CA GLY A 201 8.95 13.53 -9.71
C GLY A 201 10.30 12.95 -9.28
#